data_AF-A0A0T2QD60-F1
#
_entry.id   AF-A0A0T2QD60-F1
#
_cell.length_a   1.000
_cell.length_b   1.000
_cell.length_c   1.000
_cell.angle_alpha   90.00
_cell.angle_beta   90.00
_cell.angle_gamma   90.00
#
_symmetry.space_group_name_H-M   'P 1'
#
loop_
_entity.id
_entity.type
_entity.pdbx_description
1 polymer ?
#
loop_
_entity_poly.entity_id
_entity_poly.type
_entity_poly.pdbx_seq_one_letter_code
_entity_poly.pdbx_strand_id
1 'polypeptide(L)'
;MKIVGAAIAAAGLLVSTAAIANVRDDQMSVSVTRPAEGGREQVSLQVSTDGLDLATVDGAAKLRKRVTRAIAAACNPGDRLDADLAPDFQCRREMAASAEPALINASRQAIAYN
;
A
#
# COMPACT_ATOMS: atom_id res chain seq x y z
N MET A 1 20.24 -18.72 18.45
CA MET A 1 20.35 -17.33 17.96
C MET A 1 19.23 -16.49 18.56
N LYS A 2 19.47 -15.23 18.92
CA LYS A 2 18.50 -14.39 19.66
C LYS A 2 17.49 -13.77 18.70
N ILE A 3 16.21 -14.13 18.83
CA ILE A 3 15.11 -13.44 18.17
C ILE A 3 14.85 -12.16 18.98
N VAL A 4 15.23 -11.00 18.46
CA VAL A 4 14.99 -9.72 19.13
C VAL A 4 13.55 -9.29 18.83
N GLY A 5 12.63 -9.68 19.71
CA GLY A 5 11.25 -9.23 19.66
C GLY A 5 11.16 -7.74 19.97
N ALA A 6 10.87 -6.92 18.96
CA ALA A 6 10.59 -5.50 19.14
C ALA A 6 9.21 -5.35 19.81
N ALA A 7 9.20 -5.02 21.11
CA ALA A 7 7.98 -4.68 21.82
C ALA A 7 7.44 -3.33 21.31
N ILE A 8 6.28 -3.34 20.67
CA ILE A 8 5.57 -2.12 20.27
C ILE A 8 4.94 -1.52 21.54
N ALA A 9 5.67 -0.63 22.20
CA ALA A 9 5.14 0.13 23.32
C ALA A 9 4.08 1.12 22.82
N ALA A 10 2.82 0.89 23.19
CA ALA A 10 1.72 1.79 22.89
C ALA A 10 1.84 3.08 23.74
N ALA A 11 2.53 4.09 23.20
CA ALA A 11 2.67 5.41 23.80
C ALA A 11 2.24 6.50 22.80
N GLY A 12 1.03 7.02 22.99
CA GLY A 12 0.57 8.30 22.44
C GLY A 12 0.93 8.62 20.99
N LEU A 13 0.57 7.77 20.02
CA LEU A 13 0.73 8.13 18.62
C LEU A 13 -0.30 9.21 18.23
N LEU A 14 0.21 10.39 17.88
CA LEU A 14 -0.51 11.33 17.02
C LEU A 14 -1.07 10.55 15.82
N VAL A 15 -2.36 10.69 15.53
CA VAL A 15 -3.03 10.05 14.38
C VAL A 15 -2.63 10.76 13.09
N SER A 16 -1.35 10.67 12.77
CA SER A 16 -0.86 10.70 11.40
C SER A 16 -1.21 9.33 10.82
N THR A 17 -2.31 9.24 10.05
CA THR A 17 -2.62 8.05 9.24
C THR A 17 -1.65 7.96 8.05
N ALA A 18 -0.36 7.86 8.36
CA ALA A 18 0.64 7.46 7.39
C ALA A 18 0.37 6.00 7.05
N ALA A 19 0.23 5.70 5.76
CA ALA A 19 0.08 4.33 5.30
C ALA A 19 1.26 3.49 5.80
N ILE A 20 0.96 2.44 6.55
CA ILE A 20 1.95 1.53 7.10
C ILE A 20 2.22 0.46 6.04
N ALA A 21 3.45 0.45 5.52
CA ALA A 21 3.96 -0.67 4.74
C ALA A 21 4.51 -1.74 5.69
N ASN A 22 4.09 -2.99 5.51
CA ASN A 22 4.81 -4.14 6.06
C ASN A 22 5.18 -5.05 4.89
N VAL A 23 6.47 -5.37 4.77
CA VAL A 23 6.99 -6.34 3.80
C VAL A 23 7.37 -7.61 4.57
N ARG A 24 6.87 -8.77 4.15
CA ARG A 24 7.18 -10.10 4.70
C ARG A 24 7.11 -11.14 3.59
N ASP A 25 8.09 -12.03 3.50
CA ASP A 25 8.10 -13.22 2.62
C ASP A 25 7.43 -12.98 1.25
N ASP A 26 8.00 -12.08 0.46
CA ASP A 26 7.55 -11.66 -0.88
C ASP A 26 6.17 -10.99 -0.99
N GLN A 27 5.55 -10.54 0.12
CA GLN A 27 4.31 -9.75 0.10
C GLN A 27 4.47 -8.41 0.86
N MET A 28 3.92 -7.35 0.28
CA MET A 28 3.76 -6.03 0.91
C MET A 28 2.27 -5.76 1.17
N SER A 29 1.91 -5.58 2.43
CA SER A 29 0.61 -5.02 2.82
C SER A 29 0.68 -3.51 2.91
N VAL A 30 -0.27 -2.80 2.29
CA VAL A 30 -0.38 -1.33 2.33
C VAL A 30 -1.77 -0.93 2.78
N SER A 31 -1.88 -0.32 3.95
CA SER A 31 -3.13 0.31 4.41
C SER A 31 -3.32 1.65 3.70
N VAL A 32 -4.34 1.74 2.84
CA VAL A 32 -4.71 2.92 2.07
C VAL A 32 -6.09 3.43 2.48
N THR A 33 -6.40 4.69 2.15
CA THR A 33 -7.69 5.30 2.45
C THR A 33 -8.52 5.41 1.17
N ARG A 34 -9.69 4.76 1.15
CA ARG A 34 -10.66 4.76 0.06
C ARG A 34 -11.84 5.70 0.40
N PRO A 35 -12.32 6.54 -0.53
CA PRO A 35 -13.60 7.23 -0.35
C PRO A 35 -14.76 6.22 -0.42
N ALA A 36 -15.71 6.33 0.52
CA ALA A 36 -16.86 5.43 0.62
C ALA A 36 -18.14 6.21 0.97
N GLU A 37 -19.31 5.64 0.72
CA GLU A 37 -20.58 6.24 1.16
C GLU A 37 -20.59 6.34 2.70
N GLY A 38 -20.66 7.57 3.21
CA GLY A 38 -20.53 7.87 4.64
C GLY A 38 -19.14 8.30 5.12
N GLY A 39 -18.10 8.33 4.26
CA GLY A 39 -16.83 8.97 4.59
C GLY A 39 -15.58 8.33 3.96
N ARG A 40 -14.63 7.94 4.81
CA ARG A 40 -13.33 7.37 4.42
C ARG A 40 -13.16 6.01 5.07
N GLU A 41 -12.88 5.00 4.26
CA GLU A 41 -12.66 3.62 4.68
C GLU A 41 -11.16 3.30 4.58
N GLN A 42 -10.62 2.56 5.56
CA GLN A 42 -9.26 2.05 5.47
C GLN A 42 -9.27 0.65 4.86
N VAL A 43 -8.59 0.49 3.72
CA VAL A 43 -8.52 -0.76 2.96
C VAL A 43 -7.08 -1.26 2.99
N SER A 44 -6.88 -2.55 3.24
CA SER A 44 -5.56 -3.18 3.14
C SER A 44 -5.37 -3.77 1.75
N LEU A 45 -4.43 -3.23 0.98
CA LEU A 45 -3.99 -3.79 -0.29
C LEU A 45 -2.83 -4.74 -0.06
N GLN A 46 -2.94 -5.97 -0.57
CA GLN A 46 -1.80 -6.89 -0.64
C GLN A 46 -1.23 -6.85 -2.06
N VAL A 47 0.07 -6.61 -2.16
CA VAL A 47 0.81 -6.67 -3.42
C VAL A 47 2.07 -7.48 -3.25
N SER A 48 2.28 -8.42 -4.17
CA SER A 48 3.48 -9.23 -4.18
C SER A 48 4.70 -8.34 -4.48
N THR A 49 5.84 -8.65 -3.86
CA THR A 49 7.17 -8.13 -4.15
C THR A 49 8.05 -9.13 -4.90
N ASP A 50 7.52 -10.31 -5.28
CA ASP A 50 8.21 -11.36 -6.05
C ASP A 50 9.09 -10.79 -7.16
N GLY A 51 10.39 -11.10 -7.13
CA GLY A 51 11.34 -10.72 -8.17
C GLY A 51 11.52 -9.20 -8.36
N LEU A 52 11.23 -8.40 -7.32
CA LEU A 52 11.50 -6.96 -7.31
C LEU A 52 12.70 -6.63 -6.41
N ASP A 53 13.77 -6.11 -7.02
CA ASP A 53 14.83 -5.43 -6.28
C ASP A 53 14.38 -4.03 -5.87
N LEU A 54 13.82 -3.92 -4.67
CA LEU A 54 13.29 -2.66 -4.12
C LEU A 54 14.37 -1.63 -3.76
N ALA A 55 15.67 -1.98 -3.79
CA ALA A 55 16.76 -1.02 -3.68
C ALA A 55 17.02 -0.28 -5.01
N THR A 56 16.51 -0.81 -6.14
CA THR A 56 16.62 -0.16 -7.46
C THR A 56 15.42 0.71 -7.81
N VAL A 57 15.68 1.73 -8.64
CA VAL A 57 14.62 2.59 -9.21
C VAL A 57 13.61 1.79 -10.03
N ASP A 58 14.05 0.74 -10.74
CA ASP A 58 13.18 -0.11 -11.56
C ASP A 58 12.29 -1.03 -10.70
N GLY A 59 12.83 -1.69 -9.68
CA GLY A 59 12.02 -2.50 -8.76
C GLY A 59 11.02 -1.66 -7.96
N ALA A 60 11.42 -0.47 -7.48
CA ALA A 60 10.51 0.49 -6.88
C ALA A 60 9.41 0.96 -7.86
N ALA A 61 9.75 1.24 -9.13
CA ALA A 61 8.77 1.59 -10.17
C ALA A 61 7.81 0.42 -10.50
N LYS A 62 8.30 -0.83 -10.52
CA LYS A 62 7.48 -2.03 -10.68
C LYS A 62 6.54 -2.24 -9.49
N LEU A 63 7.00 -2.01 -8.26
CA LEU A 63 6.16 -2.07 -7.04
C LEU A 63 5.05 -1.01 -7.10
N ARG A 64 5.38 0.25 -7.44
CA ARG A 64 4.39 1.31 -7.65
C ARG A 64 3.33 0.88 -8.67
N LYS A 65 3.73 0.29 -9.81
CA LYS A 65 2.80 -0.25 -10.81
C LYS A 65 1.92 -1.39 -10.27
N ARG A 66 2.44 -2.26 -9.38
CA ARG A 66 1.63 -3.30 -8.70
C ARG A 66 0.57 -2.66 -7.79
N VAL A 67 0.94 -1.68 -6.97
CA VAL A 67 0.00 -0.92 -6.11
C VAL A 67 -1.04 -0.16 -6.93
N THR A 68 -0.67 0.53 -8.02
CA THR A 68 -1.64 1.21 -8.89
C THR A 68 -2.67 0.26 -9.49
N ARG A 69 -2.30 -0.99 -9.82
CA ARG A 69 -3.27 -2.00 -10.28
C ARG A 69 -4.19 -2.48 -9.15
N ALA A 70 -3.67 -2.70 -7.95
CA ALA A 70 -4.49 -3.07 -6.79
C ALA A 70 -5.50 -1.96 -6.43
N ILE A 71 -5.09 -0.69 -6.47
CA ILE A 71 -5.98 0.48 -6.34
C ILE A 71 -7.04 0.49 -7.45
N ALA A 72 -6.64 0.26 -8.71
CA ALA A 72 -7.57 0.26 -9.83
C ALA A 72 -8.69 -0.78 -9.68
N ALA A 73 -8.38 -1.98 -9.18
CA ALA A 73 -9.35 -3.03 -8.87
C ALA A 73 -10.21 -2.71 -7.63
N ALA A 74 -9.63 -2.07 -6.61
CA ALA A 74 -10.36 -1.67 -5.40
C ALA A 74 -11.35 -0.49 -5.63
N CYS A 75 -11.08 0.35 -6.63
CA CYS A 75 -11.94 1.46 -7.06
C CYS A 75 -12.94 1.11 -8.17
N ASN A 76 -12.64 0.14 -9.03
CA ASN A 76 -13.59 -0.40 -10.00
C ASN A 76 -13.48 -1.94 -10.01
N PRO A 77 -14.25 -2.62 -9.14
CA PRO A 77 -14.31 -4.08 -9.11
C PRO A 77 -15.18 -4.58 -10.28
N GLY A 78 -14.53 -4.92 -11.39
CA GLY A 78 -15.19 -5.38 -12.62
C GLY A 78 -15.99 -6.68 -12.53
N ASP A 79 -15.98 -7.35 -11.37
CA ASP A 79 -16.74 -8.57 -11.09
C ASP A 79 -18.21 -8.31 -10.70
N ARG A 80 -18.64 -7.03 -10.60
CA ARG A 80 -20.05 -6.70 -10.34
C ARG A 80 -20.85 -6.71 -11.64
N LEU A 81 -21.92 -7.50 -11.66
CA LEU A 81 -23.07 -7.21 -12.50
C LEU A 81 -23.52 -5.77 -12.17
N ASP A 82 -23.75 -4.95 -13.18
CA ASP A 82 -23.99 -3.50 -13.07
C ASP A 82 -22.80 -2.64 -12.55
N ALA A 83 -21.55 -3.12 -12.68
CA ALA A 83 -20.38 -2.25 -12.50
C ALA A 83 -20.41 -1.09 -13.51
N ASP A 84 -20.36 0.16 -13.02
CA ASP A 84 -20.09 1.31 -13.89
C ASP A 84 -18.70 1.14 -14.51
N LEU A 85 -18.64 1.05 -15.84
CA LEU A 85 -17.40 0.88 -16.60
C LEU A 85 -16.54 2.17 -16.61
N ALA A 86 -17.08 3.29 -16.12
CA ALA A 86 -16.31 4.49 -15.88
C ALA A 86 -15.17 4.24 -14.87
N PRO A 87 -13.92 4.63 -15.17
CA PRO A 87 -12.86 4.60 -14.17
C PRO A 87 -13.14 5.64 -13.07
N ASP A 88 -13.26 5.21 -11.82
CA ASP A 88 -13.29 6.15 -10.69
C ASP A 88 -11.90 6.79 -10.50
N PHE A 89 -11.69 7.91 -11.18
CA PHE A 89 -10.48 8.71 -11.12
C PHE A 89 -10.30 9.40 -9.76
N GLN A 90 -11.38 9.63 -8.99
CA GLN A 90 -11.29 10.24 -7.66
C GLN A 90 -10.76 9.23 -6.65
N CYS A 91 -11.40 8.07 -6.53
CA CYS A 91 -10.93 6.97 -5.69
C CYS A 91 -9.48 6.61 -6.01
N ARG A 92 -9.14 6.47 -7.31
CA ARG A 92 -7.77 6.15 -7.72
C ARG A 92 -6.75 7.19 -7.27
N ARG A 93 -7.08 8.49 -7.36
CA ARG A 93 -6.22 9.59 -6.92
C ARG A 93 -6.06 9.63 -5.40
N GLU A 94 -7.15 9.49 -4.66
CA GLU A 94 -7.14 9.54 -3.20
C GLU A 94 -6.41 8.34 -2.58
N MET A 95 -6.70 7.12 -3.07
CA MET A 95 -5.99 5.92 -2.64
C MET A 95 -4.50 5.99 -3.02
N ALA A 96 -4.15 6.49 -4.20
CA ALA A 96 -2.74 6.65 -4.60
C ALA A 96 -1.99 7.65 -3.69
N ALA A 97 -2.57 8.82 -3.43
CA ALA A 97 -2.00 9.81 -2.52
C ALA A 97 -1.82 9.23 -1.09
N SER A 98 -2.77 8.40 -0.62
CA SER A 98 -2.62 7.71 0.66
C SER A 98 -1.52 6.64 0.65
N ALA A 99 -1.24 6.01 -0.50
CA ALA A 99 -0.23 4.95 -0.64
C ALA A 99 1.21 5.48 -0.79
N GLU A 100 1.40 6.73 -1.24
CA GLU A 100 2.73 7.30 -1.50
C GLU A 100 3.69 7.24 -0.28
N PRO A 101 3.29 7.59 0.95
CA PRO A 101 4.16 7.46 2.12
C PRO A 101 4.63 6.03 2.38
N ALA A 102 3.75 5.03 2.20
CA ALA A 102 4.09 3.62 2.35
C ALA A 102 5.11 3.15 1.30
N LEU A 103 4.93 3.57 0.03
CA LEU A 103 5.84 3.25 -1.07
C LEU A 103 7.23 3.85 -0.86
N ILE A 104 7.30 5.11 -0.38
CA ILE A 104 8.55 5.78 -0.03
C ILE A 104 9.24 5.05 1.12
N ASN A 105 8.50 4.66 2.16
CA ASN A 105 9.04 3.95 3.32
C ASN A 105 9.54 2.55 2.94
N ALA A 106 8.85 1.80 2.08
CA ALA A 106 9.30 0.50 1.60
C ALA A 106 10.62 0.60 0.81
N SER A 107 10.75 1.59 -0.07
CA SER A 107 12.00 1.83 -0.82
C SER A 107 13.15 2.20 0.12
N ARG A 108 12.90 3.05 1.14
CA ARG A 108 13.91 3.41 2.15
C ARG A 108 14.35 2.21 3.00
N GLN A 109 13.41 1.36 3.40
CA GLN A 109 13.72 0.14 4.16
C GLN A 109 14.56 -0.83 3.32
N ALA A 110 14.22 -1.03 2.04
CA ALA A 110 14.98 -1.89 1.14
C ALA A 110 16.44 -1.44 0.93
N ILE A 111 16.69 -0.13 0.90
CA ILE A 111 18.05 0.44 0.84
C ILE A 111 18.81 0.27 2.17
N ALA A 112 18.12 0.26 3.31
CA ALA A 112 18.76 0.19 4.63
C ALA A 112 19.20 -1.24 5.06
N TYR A 113 18.79 -2.28 4.34
CA TYR A 113 19.09 -3.68 4.63
C TYR A 113 19.96 -4.35 3.54
N ASN A 114 20.61 -3.57 2.67
CA ASN A 114 21.45 -4.01 1.56
C ASN A 114 22.83 -3.34 1.66
#